data_AF-A0A9P5RZ59-F1
#
_entry.id   AF-A0A9P5RZ59-F1
#
_cell.length_a   1.000
_cell.length_b   1.000
_cell.length_c   1.000
_cell.angle_alpha   90.00
_cell.angle_beta   90.00
_cell.angle_gamma   90.00
#
_symmetry.space_group_name_H-M   'P 1'
#
loop_
_entity.id
_entity.type
_entity.pdbx_description
1 polymer ?
#
loop_
_entity_poly.entity_id
_entity_poly.type
_entity_poly.pdbx_seq_one_letter_code
_entity_poly.pdbx_strand_id
1 'polypeptide(L)'
;MDSPGGSELFESYEQDYEAIKVSITERLNASGSQNGEPKKQILRAADREVDEASEILQQMEMELLNLPQTSRTRLQARLRGYKSELDRLKQTLKRAQTTSRSTSDRDELLGGLSGGSDLDAASMDQRSRLLNGTDRLAESSRRLQDTHKIALETESLGAGILGDLRGQREQIIHTRNTLLEADSSIDKASRTLKGMARRMATNKLITASIIIVLAGLILFVLYRKIFG
;
A
#
# COMPACT_ATOMS: atom_id res chain seq x y z
N MET A 1 -18.23 20.10 2.17
CA MET A 1 -18.57 19.46 0.89
C MET A 1 -17.54 18.37 0.70
N ASP A 2 -17.76 17.25 1.36
CA ASP A 2 -16.93 16.04 1.24
C ASP A 2 -17.27 15.41 -0.11
N SER A 3 -16.32 15.30 -1.03
CA SER A 3 -16.54 14.63 -2.33
C SER A 3 -16.77 13.14 -2.09
N PRO A 4 -17.99 12.60 -2.32
CA PRO A 4 -18.29 11.18 -2.09
C PRO A 4 -17.53 10.25 -3.04
N GLY A 5 -17.21 10.71 -4.25
CA GLY A 5 -16.63 9.88 -5.30
C GLY A 5 -15.18 9.42 -5.07
N GLY A 6 -14.40 10.12 -4.26
CA GLY A 6 -13.00 9.73 -4.00
C GLY A 6 -12.89 8.44 -3.18
N SER A 7 -13.89 8.13 -2.36
CA SER A 7 -13.93 6.88 -1.59
C SER A 7 -14.42 5.70 -2.43
N GLU A 8 -15.38 5.95 -3.33
CA GLU A 8 -15.94 4.92 -4.23
C GLU A 8 -14.92 4.46 -5.27
N LEU A 9 -14.13 5.39 -5.83
CA LEU A 9 -13.03 5.06 -6.75
C LEU A 9 -11.95 4.23 -6.06
N PHE A 10 -11.58 4.60 -4.83
CA PHE A 10 -10.62 3.82 -4.05
C PHE A 10 -11.12 2.39 -3.80
N GLU A 11 -12.40 2.23 -3.47
CA GLU A 11 -13.01 0.91 -3.21
C GLU A 11 -13.09 0.06 -4.50
N SER A 12 -13.35 0.68 -5.66
CA SER A 12 -13.26 0.01 -6.97
C SER A 12 -11.85 -0.51 -7.23
N TYR A 13 -10.83 0.33 -7.03
CA TYR A 13 -9.44 -0.09 -7.21
C TYR A 13 -9.00 -1.15 -6.19
N GLU A 14 -9.51 -1.08 -4.95
CA GLU A 14 -9.29 -2.11 -3.92
C GLU A 14 -9.86 -3.46 -4.37
N GLN A 15 -11.05 -3.48 -4.97
CA GLN A 15 -11.66 -4.68 -5.53
C GLN A 15 -10.87 -5.24 -6.71
N ASP A 16 -10.43 -4.39 -7.63
CA ASP A 16 -9.63 -4.81 -8.79
C ASP A 16 -8.27 -5.39 -8.35
N TYR A 17 -7.60 -4.75 -7.38
CA TYR A 17 -6.37 -5.25 -6.79
C TYR A 17 -6.56 -6.64 -6.15
N GLU A 18 -7.63 -6.83 -5.37
CA GLU A 18 -7.93 -8.13 -4.75
C GLU A 18 -8.19 -9.22 -5.79
N ALA A 19 -8.89 -8.91 -6.88
CA ALA A 19 -9.12 -9.86 -7.98
C ALA A 19 -7.82 -10.27 -8.67
N ILE A 20 -6.94 -9.31 -8.99
CA ILE A 20 -5.64 -9.59 -9.60
C ILE A 20 -4.74 -10.36 -8.64
N LYS A 21 -4.76 -10.04 -7.34
CA LYS A 21 -3.99 -10.75 -6.32
C LYS A 21 -4.34 -12.24 -6.28
N VAL A 22 -5.63 -12.57 -6.33
CA VAL A 22 -6.09 -13.97 -6.39
C VAL A 22 -5.58 -14.63 -7.66
N SER A 23 -5.70 -13.98 -8.83
CA SER A 23 -5.18 -14.49 -10.10
C SER A 23 -3.68 -14.78 -10.06
N ILE A 24 -2.86 -13.84 -9.56
CA ILE A 24 -1.40 -14.01 -9.41
C ILE A 24 -1.10 -15.23 -8.53
N THR A 25 -1.81 -15.36 -7.41
CA THR A 25 -1.62 -16.46 -6.45
C THR A 25 -1.98 -17.81 -7.09
N GLU A 26 -3.10 -17.88 -7.81
CA GLU A 26 -3.50 -19.08 -8.56
C GLU A 26 -2.48 -19.47 -9.63
N ARG A 27 -1.98 -18.51 -10.41
CA ARG A 27 -0.94 -18.76 -11.42
C ARG A 27 0.38 -19.21 -10.79
N LEU A 28 0.78 -18.62 -9.68
CA LEU A 28 1.97 -19.05 -8.93
C LEU A 28 1.83 -20.49 -8.45
N ASN A 29 0.68 -20.85 -7.88
CA ASN A 29 0.39 -22.22 -7.45
C ASN A 29 0.37 -23.20 -8.64
N ALA A 30 -0.29 -22.83 -9.74
CA ALA A 30 -0.33 -23.63 -10.97
C ALA A 30 1.07 -23.84 -11.57
N SER A 31 1.95 -22.83 -11.51
CA SER A 31 3.34 -22.93 -11.97
C SER A 31 4.18 -23.95 -11.18
N GLY A 32 3.78 -24.26 -9.94
CA GLY A 32 4.43 -25.29 -9.13
C GLY A 32 4.23 -26.71 -9.66
N SER A 33 3.11 -26.97 -10.35
CA SER A 33 2.75 -28.28 -10.90
C SER A 33 3.19 -28.48 -12.36
N GLN A 34 3.60 -27.40 -13.03
CA GLN A 34 4.02 -27.39 -14.43
C GLN A 34 5.55 -27.38 -14.56
N ASN A 35 6.08 -27.96 -15.64
CA ASN A 35 7.51 -27.98 -15.97
C ASN A 35 7.77 -27.50 -17.40
N GLY A 36 8.95 -26.93 -17.65
CA GLY A 36 9.37 -26.50 -18.99
C GLY A 36 8.63 -25.26 -19.52
N GLU A 37 8.32 -25.27 -20.81
CA GLU A 37 7.68 -24.15 -21.52
C GLU A 37 6.32 -23.69 -20.95
N PRO A 38 5.36 -24.58 -20.56
CA PRO A 38 4.10 -24.13 -19.97
C PRO A 38 4.29 -23.39 -18.64
N LYS A 39 5.26 -23.81 -17.82
CA LYS A 39 5.63 -23.10 -16.58
C LYS A 39 6.13 -21.69 -16.88
N LYS A 40 7.00 -21.55 -17.89
CA LYS A 40 7.57 -20.25 -18.30
C LYS A 40 6.48 -19.30 -18.80
N GLN A 41 5.50 -19.79 -19.54
CA GLN A 41 4.35 -19.00 -20.00
C GLN A 41 3.47 -18.52 -18.83
N ILE A 42 3.17 -19.41 -17.87
CA ILE A 42 2.41 -19.05 -16.66
C ILE A 42 3.15 -17.99 -15.84
N LEU A 43 4.47 -18.15 -15.66
CA LEU A 43 5.28 -17.18 -14.92
C LEU A 43 5.36 -15.82 -15.62
N ARG A 44 5.40 -15.77 -16.96
CA ARG A 44 5.31 -14.51 -17.72
C ARG A 44 3.92 -13.86 -17.66
N ALA A 45 2.87 -14.66 -17.55
CA ALA A 45 1.52 -14.13 -17.35
C ALA A 45 1.37 -13.53 -15.95
N ALA A 46 1.86 -14.22 -14.92
CA ALA A 46 1.89 -13.71 -13.55
C ALA A 46 2.74 -12.43 -13.41
N ASP A 47 3.85 -12.32 -14.16
CA ASP A 47 4.68 -11.10 -14.21
C ASP A 47 3.88 -9.88 -14.71
N ARG A 48 3.11 -10.05 -15.78
CA ARG A 48 2.24 -8.99 -16.33
C ARG A 48 1.14 -8.57 -15.35
N GLU A 49 0.52 -9.52 -14.67
CA GLU A 49 -0.50 -9.22 -13.64
C GLU A 49 0.10 -8.51 -12.43
N VAL A 50 1.34 -8.82 -12.06
CA VAL A 50 2.07 -8.12 -11.00
C VAL A 50 2.36 -6.66 -11.38
N ASP A 51 2.64 -6.39 -12.65
CA ASP A 51 2.79 -5.02 -13.16
C ASP A 51 1.45 -4.28 -13.13
N GLU A 52 0.36 -4.92 -13.59
CA GLU A 52 -1.00 -4.37 -13.53
C GLU A 52 -1.43 -4.05 -12.08
N ALA A 53 -1.20 -4.97 -11.14
CA ALA A 53 -1.44 -4.71 -9.72
C ALA A 53 -0.61 -3.55 -9.18
N SER A 54 0.61 -3.33 -9.70
CA SER A 54 1.44 -2.19 -9.32
C SER A 54 0.85 -0.87 -9.83
N GLU A 55 0.31 -0.85 -11.05
CA GLU A 55 -0.38 0.31 -11.61
C GLU A 55 -1.65 0.66 -10.82
N ILE A 56 -2.45 -0.33 -10.43
CA ILE A 56 -3.65 -0.12 -9.59
C ILE A 56 -3.27 0.49 -8.24
N LEU A 57 -2.23 -0.02 -7.57
CA LEU A 57 -1.75 0.55 -6.31
C LEU A 57 -1.28 2.01 -6.48
N GLN A 58 -0.71 2.36 -7.64
CA GLN A 58 -0.34 3.74 -7.96
C GLN A 58 -1.57 4.62 -8.17
N GLN A 59 -2.61 4.11 -8.83
CA GLN A 59 -3.89 4.83 -9.00
C GLN A 59 -4.58 5.06 -7.64
N MET A 60 -4.60 4.06 -6.76
CA MET A 60 -5.10 4.21 -5.38
C MET A 60 -4.33 5.29 -4.59
N GLU A 61 -3.02 5.41 -4.81
CA GLU A 61 -2.18 6.43 -4.19
C GLU A 61 -2.50 7.84 -4.70
N MET A 62 -2.83 8.00 -5.98
CA MET A 62 -3.29 9.26 -6.53
C MET A 62 -4.65 9.67 -5.95
N GLU A 63 -5.58 8.74 -5.80
CA GLU A 63 -6.92 9.01 -5.26
C GLU A 63 -6.89 9.39 -3.78
N LEU A 64 -5.95 8.82 -3.02
CA LEU A 64 -5.64 9.24 -1.66
C LEU A 64 -5.30 10.74 -1.54
N LEU A 65 -4.67 11.33 -2.56
CA LEU A 65 -4.33 12.76 -2.58
C LEU A 65 -5.56 13.66 -2.73
N ASN A 66 -6.67 13.12 -3.26
CA ASN A 66 -7.93 13.83 -3.46
C ASN A 66 -8.88 13.71 -2.24
N LEU A 67 -8.55 12.86 -1.27
CA LEU A 67 -9.38 12.58 -0.09
C LEU A 67 -9.09 13.50 1.12
N PRO A 68 -10.09 13.74 2.00
CA PRO A 68 -9.91 14.42 3.28
C PRO A 68 -8.87 13.76 4.20
N GLN A 69 -8.20 14.53 5.06
CA GLN A 69 -7.11 14.06 5.94
C GLN A 69 -7.50 12.87 6.84
N THR A 70 -8.74 12.81 7.32
CA THR A 70 -9.23 11.75 8.21
C THR A 70 -9.39 10.41 7.51
N SER A 71 -9.94 10.38 6.29
CA SER A 71 -10.06 9.17 5.47
C SER A 71 -8.71 8.74 4.88
N ARG A 72 -7.87 9.71 4.49
CA ARG A 72 -6.52 9.48 3.96
C ARG A 72 -5.66 8.66 4.92
N THR A 73 -5.63 9.00 6.20
CA THR A 73 -4.79 8.30 7.19
C THR A 73 -5.12 6.80 7.30
N ARG A 74 -6.41 6.45 7.31
CA ARG A 74 -6.87 5.06 7.39
C ARG A 74 -6.57 4.27 6.11
N LEU A 75 -6.87 4.86 4.96
CA LEU A 75 -6.70 4.20 3.65
C LEU A 75 -5.21 4.08 3.28
N GLN A 76 -4.37 5.02 3.70
CA GLN A 76 -2.92 4.94 3.51
C GLN A 76 -2.30 3.76 4.29
N ALA A 77 -2.83 3.43 5.48
CA ALA A 77 -2.40 2.24 6.21
C ALA A 77 -2.73 0.94 5.45
N ARG A 78 -3.92 0.87 4.81
CA ARG A 78 -4.30 -0.27 3.96
C ARG A 78 -3.42 -0.38 2.72
N LEU A 79 -3.20 0.73 2.01
CA LEU A 79 -2.35 0.78 0.82
C LEU A 79 -0.92 0.27 1.12
N ARG A 80 -0.37 0.59 2.29
CA ARG A 80 0.93 0.05 2.74
C ARG A 80 0.90 -1.47 2.91
N GLY A 81 -0.19 -2.01 3.46
CA GLY A 81 -0.41 -3.45 3.55
C GLY A 81 -0.40 -4.11 2.18
N TYR A 82 -1.13 -3.54 1.22
CA TYR A 82 -1.17 -4.04 -0.16
C TYR A 82 0.18 -3.97 -0.87
N LYS A 83 0.92 -2.87 -0.73
CA LYS A 83 2.30 -2.75 -1.27
C LYS A 83 3.20 -3.86 -0.71
N SER A 84 3.18 -4.10 0.61
CA SER A 84 3.96 -5.17 1.22
C SER A 84 3.56 -6.57 0.75
N GLU A 85 2.27 -6.80 0.49
CA GLU A 85 1.77 -8.08 -0.01
C GLU A 85 2.20 -8.31 -1.46
N LEU A 86 2.08 -7.29 -2.31
CA LEU A 86 2.54 -7.34 -3.70
C LEU A 86 4.05 -7.58 -3.79
N ASP A 87 4.86 -6.99 -2.91
CA ASP A 87 6.30 -7.25 -2.85
C ASP A 87 6.64 -8.71 -2.49
N ARG A 88 5.85 -9.34 -1.61
CA ARG A 88 5.99 -10.78 -1.30
C ARG A 88 5.64 -11.64 -2.52
N LEU A 89 4.60 -11.27 -3.27
CA LEU A 89 4.22 -11.96 -4.51
C LEU A 89 5.31 -11.82 -5.58
N LYS A 90 5.85 -10.61 -5.77
CA LYS A 90 7.02 -10.33 -6.65
C LYS A 90 8.21 -11.21 -6.29
N GLN A 91 8.54 -11.33 -5.01
CA GLN A 91 9.65 -12.17 -4.57
C GLN A 91 9.40 -13.66 -4.84
N THR A 92 8.17 -14.13 -4.60
CA THR A 92 7.77 -15.52 -4.87
C THR A 92 7.86 -15.84 -6.36
N LEU A 93 7.39 -14.91 -7.21
CA LEU A 93 7.51 -15.01 -8.66
C LEU A 93 8.97 -15.06 -9.12
N LYS A 94 9.82 -14.16 -8.62
CA LYS A 94 11.25 -14.14 -8.95
C LYS A 94 11.95 -15.46 -8.58
N ARG A 95 11.65 -16.02 -7.41
CA ARG A 95 12.14 -17.34 -7.00
C ARG A 95 11.68 -18.44 -7.95
N ALA A 96 10.40 -18.47 -8.31
CA ALA A 96 9.85 -19.43 -9.26
C ALA A 96 10.49 -19.32 -10.66
N GLN A 97 10.75 -18.10 -11.14
CA GLN A 97 11.46 -17.83 -12.39
C GLN A 97 12.92 -18.31 -12.34
N THR A 98 13.66 -18.07 -11.26
CA THR A 98 15.06 -18.55 -11.13
C THR A 98 15.16 -20.08 -11.12
N THR A 99 14.22 -20.75 -10.44
CA THR A 99 14.14 -22.22 -10.44
C THR A 99 13.81 -22.74 -11.84
N SER A 100 12.88 -22.10 -12.55
CA SER A 100 12.50 -22.50 -13.91
C SER A 100 13.65 -22.38 -14.92
N ARG A 101 14.46 -21.32 -14.85
CA ARG A 101 15.63 -21.14 -15.74
C ARG A 101 16.67 -22.24 -15.52
N SER A 102 16.96 -22.53 -14.26
CA SER A 102 17.92 -23.56 -13.87
C SER A 102 17.52 -24.98 -14.31
N THR A 103 16.22 -25.25 -14.46
CA THR A 103 15.73 -26.54 -15.00
C THR A 103 15.80 -26.60 -16.52
N SER A 104 15.51 -25.50 -17.21
CA SER A 104 15.55 -25.44 -18.68
C SER A 104 16.98 -25.55 -19.23
N ASP A 105 17.94 -24.84 -18.64
CA ASP A 105 19.35 -24.89 -19.06
C ASP A 105 19.92 -26.32 -18.92
N ARG A 106 19.42 -27.08 -17.94
CA ARG A 106 19.84 -28.46 -17.69
C ARG A 106 19.25 -29.45 -18.70
N ASP A 107 18.00 -29.26 -19.10
CA ASP A 107 17.32 -30.10 -20.10
C ASP A 107 17.96 -29.91 -21.50
N GLU A 108 18.34 -28.68 -21.84
CA GLU A 108 19.04 -28.37 -23.10
C GLU A 108 20.45 -28.99 -23.15
N LEU A 109 21.17 -29.04 -22.02
CA LEU A 109 22.50 -29.65 -21.94
C LEU A 109 22.47 -31.20 -21.95
N LEU A 110 21.41 -31.82 -21.41
CA LEU A 110 21.24 -33.29 -21.41
C LEU A 110 20.67 -33.84 -22.72
N GLY A 111 19.92 -33.03 -23.48
CA GLY A 111 19.39 -33.41 -24.78
C GLY A 111 20.44 -33.65 -25.87
N GLY A 112 21.70 -33.26 -25.66
CA GLY A 112 22.80 -33.39 -26.62
C GLY A 112 23.61 -34.69 -26.55
N LEU A 113 23.34 -35.59 -25.59
CA LEU A 113 24.22 -36.74 -25.29
C LEU A 113 23.67 -38.11 -25.70
N SER A 114 22.51 -38.20 -26.38
CA SER A 114 21.82 -39.48 -26.64
C SER A 114 22.27 -40.24 -27.90
N GLY A 115 23.50 -40.06 -28.40
CA GLY A 115 23.94 -40.67 -29.65
C GLY A 115 25.39 -41.15 -29.64
N GLY A 116 25.62 -42.43 -29.31
CA GLY A 116 26.75 -43.18 -29.86
C GLY A 116 27.56 -44.08 -28.91
N SER A 117 27.41 -45.38 -29.14
CA SER A 117 28.42 -46.46 -29.10
C SER A 117 28.94 -47.01 -27.75
N ASP A 118 28.71 -48.31 -27.57
CA ASP A 118 28.66 -49.10 -26.33
C ASP A 118 29.98 -49.77 -25.89
N LEU A 119 31.19 -49.34 -26.31
CA LEU A 119 32.41 -50.11 -25.98
C LEU A 119 33.56 -49.37 -25.28
N ASP A 120 33.53 -48.04 -25.18
CA ASP A 120 34.48 -47.25 -24.35
C ASP A 120 33.85 -46.74 -23.04
N ALA A 121 32.62 -47.22 -22.77
CA ALA A 121 31.71 -46.68 -21.78
C ALA A 121 32.25 -46.76 -20.34
N ALA A 122 32.98 -47.81 -19.94
CA ALA A 122 33.39 -47.96 -18.54
C ALA A 122 34.46 -46.96 -18.08
N SER A 123 35.43 -46.61 -18.95
CA SER A 123 36.53 -45.69 -18.61
C SER A 123 36.09 -44.23 -18.77
N MET A 124 35.30 -43.93 -19.82
CA MET A 124 34.69 -42.64 -20.02
C MET A 124 33.59 -42.36 -18.99
N ASP A 125 32.81 -43.34 -18.54
CA ASP A 125 31.79 -43.18 -17.49
C ASP A 125 32.42 -42.78 -16.16
N GLN A 126 33.58 -43.32 -15.80
CA GLN A 126 34.24 -42.93 -14.55
C GLN A 126 34.81 -41.50 -14.60
N ARG A 127 35.41 -41.09 -15.73
CA ARG A 127 35.89 -39.71 -15.94
C ARG A 127 34.75 -38.71 -16.12
N SER A 128 33.69 -39.11 -16.81
CA SER A 128 32.43 -38.38 -16.95
C SER A 128 31.74 -38.22 -15.61
N ARG A 129 31.70 -39.23 -14.74
CA ARG A 129 31.16 -39.13 -13.38
C ARG A 129 31.94 -38.18 -12.50
N LEU A 130 33.28 -38.16 -12.61
CA LEU A 130 34.12 -37.22 -11.86
C LEU A 130 33.96 -35.78 -12.36
N LEU A 131 33.89 -35.58 -13.68
CA LEU A 131 33.61 -34.27 -14.29
C LEU A 131 32.20 -33.79 -13.94
N ASN A 132 31.17 -34.65 -14.10
CA ASN A 132 29.80 -34.37 -13.68
C ASN A 132 29.69 -34.11 -12.17
N GLY A 133 30.48 -34.81 -11.35
CA GLY A 133 30.55 -34.58 -9.91
C GLY A 133 31.13 -33.21 -9.59
N THR A 134 32.17 -32.79 -10.32
CA THR A 134 32.83 -31.48 -10.18
C THR A 134 31.94 -30.35 -10.69
N ASP A 135 31.30 -30.52 -11.84
CA ASP A 135 30.35 -29.55 -12.42
C ASP A 135 29.11 -29.40 -11.54
N ARG A 136 28.56 -30.49 -11.01
CA ARG A 136 27.46 -30.42 -10.03
C ARG A 136 27.88 -29.69 -8.74
N LEU A 137 29.11 -29.87 -8.29
CA LEU A 137 29.64 -29.17 -7.12
C LEU A 137 29.82 -27.68 -7.41
N ALA A 138 30.38 -27.33 -8.57
CA ALA A 138 30.55 -25.95 -9.00
C ALA A 138 29.19 -25.24 -9.18
N GLU A 139 28.20 -25.94 -9.74
CA GLU A 139 26.84 -25.42 -9.92
C GLU A 139 26.12 -25.29 -8.58
N SER A 140 26.21 -26.29 -7.70
CA SER A 140 25.66 -26.22 -6.34
C SER A 140 26.28 -25.07 -5.55
N SER A 141 27.59 -24.85 -5.71
CA SER A 141 28.30 -23.71 -5.12
C SER A 141 27.77 -22.38 -5.65
N ARG A 142 27.56 -22.25 -6.97
CA ARG A 142 26.96 -21.06 -7.59
C ARG A 142 25.54 -20.80 -7.11
N ARG A 143 24.70 -21.84 -7.07
CA ARG A 143 23.32 -21.76 -6.56
C ARG A 143 23.27 -21.37 -5.09
N LEU A 144 24.18 -21.90 -4.27
CA LEU A 144 24.33 -21.51 -2.87
C LEU A 144 24.74 -20.04 -2.75
N GLN A 145 25.67 -19.58 -3.59
CA GLN A 145 26.13 -18.20 -3.60
C GLN A 145 25.02 -17.22 -4.02
N ASP A 146 24.22 -17.58 -5.03
CA ASP A 146 23.05 -16.80 -5.47
C ASP A 146 21.93 -16.82 -4.42
N THR A 147 21.67 -17.97 -3.79
CA THR A 147 20.69 -18.08 -2.70
C THR A 147 21.12 -17.23 -1.51
N HIS A 148 22.41 -17.26 -1.16
CA HIS A 148 22.97 -16.46 -0.08
C HIS A 148 22.87 -14.96 -0.39
N LYS A 149 23.14 -14.55 -1.64
CA LYS A 149 22.96 -13.16 -2.07
C LYS A 149 21.50 -12.71 -1.97
N ILE A 150 20.56 -13.53 -2.44
CA ILE A 150 19.12 -13.23 -2.35
C ILE A 150 18.67 -13.21 -0.89
N ALA A 151 19.18 -14.10 -0.04
CA ALA A 151 18.88 -14.13 1.39
C ALA A 151 19.38 -12.85 2.09
N LEU A 152 20.60 -12.40 1.79
CA LEU A 152 21.13 -11.13 2.30
C LEU A 152 20.35 -9.91 1.80
N GLU A 153 19.98 -9.87 0.52
CA GLU A 153 19.10 -8.82 -0.01
C GLU A 153 17.74 -8.83 0.72
N THR A 154 17.20 -10.01 1.02
CA THR A 154 15.95 -10.20 1.77
C THR A 154 16.09 -9.77 3.23
N GLU A 155 17.21 -10.07 3.88
CA GLU A 155 17.50 -9.64 5.24
C GLU A 155 17.64 -8.11 5.32
N SER A 156 18.36 -7.50 4.37
CA SER A 156 18.50 -6.04 4.31
C SER A 156 17.16 -5.35 4.05
N LEU A 157 16.33 -5.91 3.16
CA LEU A 157 14.97 -5.42 2.90
C LEU A 157 14.09 -5.59 4.15
N GLY A 158 14.16 -6.74 4.81
CA GLY A 158 13.43 -7.01 6.06
C GLY A 158 13.84 -6.07 7.18
N ALA A 159 15.14 -5.77 7.31
CA ALA A 159 15.66 -4.79 8.25
C ALA A 159 15.19 -3.36 7.91
N GLY A 160 15.15 -3.01 6.62
CA GLY A 160 14.56 -1.75 6.14
C GLY A 160 13.08 -1.63 6.48
N ILE A 161 12.29 -2.68 6.22
CA ILE A 161 10.87 -2.75 6.57
C ILE A 161 10.67 -2.61 8.10
N LEU A 162 11.48 -3.28 8.92
CA LEU A 162 11.44 -3.13 10.38
C LEU A 162 11.81 -1.71 10.84
N GLY A 163 12.78 -1.07 10.18
CA GLY A 163 13.15 0.33 10.41
C GLY A 163 11.99 1.28 10.09
N ASP A 164 11.37 1.10 8.92
CA ASP A 164 10.22 1.89 8.47
C ASP A 164 8.99 1.68 9.36
N LEU A 165 8.72 0.45 9.80
CA LEU A 165 7.65 0.15 10.75
C LEU A 165 7.88 0.84 12.11
N ARG A 166 9.13 0.92 12.55
CA ARG A 166 9.50 1.58 13.82
C ARG A 166 9.37 3.10 13.72
N GLY A 167 9.85 3.70 12.63
CA GLY A 167 9.66 5.13 12.34
C GLY A 167 8.18 5.50 12.13
N GLN A 168 7.39 4.62 11.50
CA GLN A 168 5.95 4.83 11.30
C GLN A 168 5.15 4.71 12.60
N ARG A 169 5.58 3.91 13.59
CA ARG A 169 4.98 3.92 14.93
C ARG A 169 5.16 5.26 15.63
N GLU A 170 6.36 5.84 15.54
CA GLU A 170 6.68 7.17 16.08
C GLU A 170 5.77 8.25 15.45
N GLN A 171 5.57 8.18 14.13
CA GLN A 171 4.77 9.16 13.38
C GLN A 171 3.26 9.05 13.67
N ILE A 172 2.74 7.83 13.91
CA ILE A 172 1.36 7.62 14.36
C ILE A 172 1.16 8.19 15.77
N ILE A 173 2.12 8.01 16.68
CA ILE A 173 2.05 8.57 18.04
C ILE A 173 2.06 10.11 17.99
N HIS A 174 2.92 10.71 17.16
CA HIS A 174 2.96 12.16 16.98
C HIS A 174 1.67 12.72 16.39
N THR A 175 1.14 12.11 15.32
CA THR A 175 -0.12 12.56 14.71
C THR A 175 -1.30 12.44 15.67
N ARG A 176 -1.32 11.41 16.53
CA ARG A 176 -2.35 11.23 17.57
C ARG A 176 -2.26 12.30 18.66
N ASN A 177 -1.05 12.67 19.09
CA ASN A 177 -0.85 13.74 20.07
C ASN A 177 -1.23 15.11 19.50
N THR A 178 -0.86 15.41 18.25
CA THR A 178 -1.27 16.65 17.57
C THR A 178 -2.79 16.74 17.38
N LEU A 179 -3.47 15.61 17.13
CA LEU A 179 -4.94 15.57 17.05
C LEU A 179 -5.61 15.84 18.40
N LEU A 180 -5.09 15.31 19.50
CA LEU A 180 -5.61 15.60 20.84
C LEU A 180 -5.39 17.06 21.24
N GLU A 181 -4.28 17.66 20.80
CA GLU A 181 -3.99 19.07 21.03
C GLU A 181 -4.87 19.99 20.16
N ALA A 182 -5.15 19.59 18.92
CA ALA A 182 -6.10 20.28 18.04
C ALA A 182 -7.53 20.24 18.62
N ASP A 183 -7.97 19.13 19.17
CA ASP A 183 -9.28 19.00 19.83
C ASP A 183 -9.39 19.95 21.05
N SER A 184 -8.33 20.04 21.86
CA SER A 184 -8.23 21.02 22.95
C SER A 184 -8.32 22.47 22.46
N SER A 185 -7.73 22.78 21.30
CA SER A 185 -7.80 24.11 20.70
C SER A 185 -9.19 24.46 20.15
N ILE A 186 -9.92 23.46 19.65
CA ILE A 186 -11.30 23.58 19.18
C ILE A 186 -12.25 23.86 20.35
N ASP A 187 -12.09 23.17 21.48
CA ASP A 187 -12.88 23.42 22.69
C ASP A 187 -12.69 24.84 23.23
N LYS A 188 -11.44 25.33 23.22
CA LYS A 188 -11.12 26.72 23.60
C LYS A 188 -11.76 27.74 22.66
N ALA A 189 -11.73 27.49 21.35
CA ALA A 189 -12.35 28.35 20.34
C ALA A 189 -13.89 28.34 20.42
N SER A 190 -14.50 27.19 20.69
CA SER A 190 -15.94 27.07 20.91
C SER A 190 -16.40 27.87 22.14
N ARG A 191 -15.61 27.84 23.22
CA ARG A 191 -15.92 28.58 24.46
C ARG A 191 -15.80 30.09 24.27
N THR A 192 -14.83 30.58 23.50
CA THR A 192 -14.70 32.02 23.20
C THR A 192 -15.81 32.50 22.26
N LEU A 193 -16.14 31.72 21.21
CA LEU A 193 -17.26 32.01 20.31
C LEU A 193 -18.61 32.08 21.04
N LYS A 194 -18.87 31.15 21.96
CA LYS A 194 -20.09 31.15 22.79
C LYS A 194 -20.16 32.39 23.70
N GLY A 195 -19.00 32.88 24.17
CA GLY A 195 -18.87 34.14 24.90
C GLY A 195 -19.19 35.37 24.04
N MET A 196 -18.69 35.41 22.80
CA MET A 196 -18.97 36.49 21.84
C MET A 196 -20.45 36.51 21.43
N ALA A 197 -21.05 35.34 21.18
CA ALA A 197 -22.46 35.21 20.83
C ALA A 197 -23.38 35.72 21.95
N ARG A 198 -23.06 35.42 23.21
CA ARG A 198 -23.85 35.90 24.36
C ARG A 198 -23.76 37.42 24.53
N ARG A 199 -22.56 38.00 24.38
CA ARG A 199 -22.36 39.46 24.39
C ARG A 199 -23.13 40.15 23.26
N MET A 200 -23.14 39.56 22.07
CA MET A 200 -23.91 40.08 20.93
C MET A 200 -25.42 40.10 21.21
N ALA A 201 -25.97 39.06 21.82
CA ALA A 201 -27.38 39.01 22.21
C ALA A 201 -27.72 40.09 23.26
N THR A 202 -26.88 40.26 24.29
CA THR A 202 -27.05 41.31 25.30
C THR A 202 -27.02 42.71 24.68
N ASN A 203 -26.06 42.98 23.80
CA ASN A 203 -25.99 44.27 23.11
C ASN A 203 -27.22 44.54 22.25
N LYS A 204 -27.73 43.52 21.52
CA LYS A 204 -28.99 43.64 20.76
C LYS A 204 -30.19 43.99 21.67
N LEU A 205 -30.30 43.37 22.84
CA LEU A 205 -31.39 43.67 23.80
C LEU A 205 -31.27 45.08 24.38
N ILE A 206 -30.06 45.53 24.73
CA ILE A 206 -29.83 46.89 25.21
C ILE A 206 -30.25 47.91 24.15
N THR A 207 -29.80 47.74 22.90
CA THR A 207 -30.18 48.65 21.81
C THR A 207 -31.70 48.67 21.57
N ALA A 208 -32.36 47.51 21.58
CA ALA A 208 -33.81 47.43 21.45
C ALA A 208 -34.54 48.16 22.61
N SER A 209 -34.06 48.02 23.84
CA SER A 209 -34.65 48.69 25.01
C SER A 209 -34.57 50.23 24.91
N ILE A 210 -33.45 50.77 24.42
CA ILE A 210 -33.26 52.22 24.25
C ILE A 210 -34.25 52.76 23.20
N ILE A 211 -34.44 52.04 22.09
CA ILE A 211 -35.38 52.43 21.03
C ILE A 211 -36.82 52.47 21.58
N ILE A 212 -37.23 51.48 22.38
CA ILE A 212 -38.57 51.44 22.99
C ILE A 212 -38.78 52.63 23.93
N VAL A 213 -37.80 52.95 24.77
CA VAL A 213 -37.88 54.09 25.70
C VAL A 213 -38.01 55.41 24.95
N LEU A 214 -37.20 55.61 23.91
CA LEU A 214 -37.26 56.83 23.07
C LEU A 214 -38.62 56.96 22.37
N ALA A 215 -39.13 55.88 21.78
CA ALA A 215 -40.45 55.87 21.15
C ALA A 215 -41.57 56.19 22.17
N GLY A 216 -41.48 55.63 23.37
CA GLY A 216 -42.41 55.91 24.47
C GLY A 216 -42.40 57.38 24.91
N LEU A 217 -41.22 57.99 25.03
CA LEU A 217 -41.09 59.42 25.36
C LEU A 217 -41.69 60.31 24.28
N ILE A 218 -41.45 60.00 22.99
CA ILE A 218 -42.03 60.74 21.87
C ILE A 218 -43.56 60.66 21.91
N LEU A 219 -44.11 59.45 22.10
CA LEU A 219 -45.56 59.24 22.24
C LEU A 219 -46.14 60.01 23.43
N PHE A 220 -45.45 60.01 24.57
CA PHE A 220 -45.88 60.73 25.77
C PHE A 220 -45.95 62.24 25.54
N VAL A 221 -44.93 62.83 24.90
CA VAL A 221 -44.92 64.26 24.55
C VAL A 221 -46.05 64.61 23.57
N LEU A 222 -46.27 63.78 22.55
CA LEU A 222 -47.36 63.98 21.59
C LEU A 222 -48.74 63.90 22.28
N TYR A 223 -48.95 62.93 23.17
CA TYR A 223 -50.18 62.81 23.93
C TYR A 223 -50.43 64.05 24.79
N ARG A 224 -49.42 64.51 25.54
CA ARG A 224 -49.49 65.72 26.36
C ARG A 224 -49.77 66.99 25.54
N LYS A 225 -49.29 67.07 24.31
CA LYS A 225 -49.48 68.23 23.42
C LYS A 225 -50.86 68.23 22.73
N ILE A 226 -51.44 67.06 22.48
CA ILE A 226 -52.72 66.93 21.78
C ILE A 226 -53.89 67.01 22.78
N PHE A 227 -53.73 66.45 23.98
CA PHE A 227 -54.76 66.41 25.02
C PHE A 227 -54.59 67.44 26.14
N GLY A 228 -53.51 68.24 26.12
CA GLY A 228 -53.26 69.34 27.06
C GLY A 228 -53.09 70.64 26.32
#